data_AF-A0A0J6KLK4-F1
#
_entry.id   AF-A0A0J6KLK4-F1
#
_cell.length_a   1.000
_cell.length_b   1.000
_cell.length_c   1.000
_cell.angle_alpha   90.00
_cell.angle_beta   90.00
_cell.angle_gamma   90.00
#
_symmetry.space_group_name_H-M   'P 1'
#
loop_
_entity.id
_entity.type
_entity.pdbx_description
1 polymer ?
#
loop_
_entity_poly.entity_id
_entity_poly.type
_entity_poly.pdbx_seq_one_letter_code
_entity_poly.pdbx_strand_id
1 'polypeptide(L)'
;MPPPPPSNLPDYRNLGVQLRALLLLGLFLLGGLLLDGGGEPPAWRLLRLASQQVPGALLSLGLLALLGPRLHRRRRTVLATAGVCLLSFALCGRLLSPLEPMPWGQVLLAGAVGGLMQHYLNLRARALSPALSEARLIALQARIRPHFLFNSLNAAIALISPQPDKAEMVLENLADLFRAQLADPARQSTLGREIELASMYLAIEAVRLGARLQVSWDVQAPLDAALPPLILQPLAENAVFHGIERLPDGGEIRIQARRHEQQLELTISNPVNPEPAAATPGHHMALDNLAERLELYFDAEASLNARLDGERFVTRIRLPYRPAPAQQPG
;
A
#
# COMPACT_ATOMS: atom_id res chain seq x y z
N MET A 1 23.66 -6.63 -3.57
CA MET A 1 23.55 -6.97 -2.14
C MET A 1 22.07 -7.24 -1.88
N PRO A 2 21.65 -8.47 -1.53
CA PRO A 2 20.23 -8.74 -1.32
C PRO A 2 19.72 -7.90 -0.14
N PRO A 3 18.49 -7.36 -0.19
CA PRO A 3 17.92 -6.63 0.92
C PRO A 3 17.84 -7.54 2.16
N PRO A 4 18.07 -7.01 3.38
CA PRO A 4 17.96 -7.80 4.59
C PRO A 4 16.54 -8.39 4.69
N PRO A 5 16.38 -9.66 5.11
CA PRO A 5 15.07 -10.26 5.23
C PRO A 5 14.19 -9.44 6.19
N PRO A 6 12.88 -9.34 5.92
CA PRO A 6 11.96 -8.53 6.74
C PRO A 6 12.07 -8.94 8.21
N SER A 7 12.30 -7.95 9.06
CA SER A 7 12.58 -8.11 10.49
C SER A 7 11.38 -8.74 11.20
N ASN A 8 11.47 -10.03 11.54
CA ASN A 8 10.42 -10.80 12.21
C ASN A 8 10.28 -10.49 13.72
N LEU A 9 10.88 -9.40 14.21
CA LEU A 9 10.70 -8.96 15.59
C LEU A 9 10.39 -7.45 15.63
N PRO A 10 9.43 -7.04 16.47
CA PRO A 10 9.24 -5.63 16.80
C PRO A 10 10.50 -5.10 17.52
N ASP A 11 10.90 -3.87 17.20
CA ASP A 11 11.98 -3.22 17.94
C ASP A 11 11.49 -2.88 19.36
N TYR A 12 11.98 -3.60 20.36
CA TYR A 12 11.65 -3.39 21.77
C TYR A 12 12.18 -2.06 22.34
N ARG A 13 13.00 -1.34 21.57
CA ARG A 13 13.42 0.04 21.86
C ARG A 13 12.42 1.07 21.32
N ASN A 14 11.45 0.66 20.52
CA ASN A 14 10.41 1.53 19.99
C ASN A 14 9.42 1.92 21.10
N LEU A 15 9.18 3.22 21.22
CA LEU A 15 8.32 3.83 22.23
C LEU A 15 6.87 3.28 22.18
N GLY A 16 6.38 2.93 20.99
CA GLY A 16 5.08 2.30 20.79
C GLY A 16 5.03 0.81 21.18
N VAL A 17 6.16 0.11 21.25
CA VAL A 17 6.22 -1.26 21.79
C VAL A 17 6.27 -1.20 23.32
N GLN A 18 7.02 -0.24 23.87
CA GLN A 18 7.09 0.00 25.32
C GLN A 18 5.75 0.43 25.93
N LEU A 19 5.02 1.34 25.27
CA LEU A 19 3.67 1.76 25.70
C LEU A 19 2.68 0.59 25.74
N ARG A 20 2.72 -0.31 24.74
CA ARG A 20 1.86 -1.50 24.71
C ARG A 20 2.26 -2.53 25.77
N ALA A 21 3.54 -2.66 26.06
CA ALA A 21 4.02 -3.49 27.16
C ALA A 21 3.56 -2.95 28.53
N LEU A 22 3.51 -1.62 28.70
CA LEU A 22 2.96 -0.98 29.90
C LEU A 22 1.45 -1.22 30.06
N LEU A 23 0.68 -1.18 28.98
CA LEU A 23 -0.74 -1.53 29.00
C LEU A 23 -0.96 -3.00 29.40
N LEU A 24 -0.12 -3.91 28.88
CA LEU A 24 -0.16 -5.33 29.27
C LEU A 24 0.24 -5.55 30.73
N LEU A 25 1.18 -4.75 31.27
CA LEU A 25 1.53 -4.77 32.68
C LEU A 25 0.32 -4.40 33.56
N GLY A 26 -0.47 -3.41 33.15
CA GLY A 26 -1.72 -3.05 33.84
C GLY A 26 -2.76 -4.18 33.81
N LEU A 27 -2.94 -4.83 32.66
CA LEU A 27 -3.84 -5.98 32.52
C LEU A 27 -3.37 -7.18 33.34
N PHE A 28 -2.06 -7.37 33.43
CA PHE A 28 -1.43 -8.43 34.21
C PHE A 28 -1.63 -8.23 35.72
N LEU A 29 -1.50 -6.99 36.22
CA LEU A 29 -1.82 -6.63 37.61
C LEU A 29 -3.29 -6.91 37.95
N LEU A 30 -4.21 -6.58 37.04
CA LEU A 30 -5.63 -6.92 37.17
C LEU A 30 -5.87 -8.44 37.18
N GLY A 31 -5.21 -9.19 36.31
CA GLY A 31 -5.27 -10.65 36.31
C GLY A 31 -4.75 -11.27 37.60
N GLY A 32 -3.67 -10.72 38.16
CA GLY A 32 -3.15 -11.13 39.47
C GLY A 32 -4.15 -10.90 40.60
N LEU A 33 -4.88 -9.78 40.58
CA LEU A 33 -5.91 -9.47 41.57
C LEU A 33 -7.09 -10.46 41.50
N LEU A 34 -7.48 -10.89 40.30
CA LEU A 34 -8.56 -11.87 40.10
C LEU A 34 -8.17 -13.28 40.58
N LEU A 35 -6.88 -13.63 40.48
CA LEU A 35 -6.36 -14.92 40.92
C LEU A 35 -6.02 -14.96 42.41
N ASP A 36 -5.87 -13.80 43.05
CA ASP A 36 -5.49 -13.66 44.46
C ASP A 36 -6.72 -13.49 45.36
N GLY A 37 -7.31 -14.62 45.77
CA GLY A 37 -8.52 -14.72 46.60
C GLY A 37 -8.34 -14.42 48.09
N GLY A 38 -7.39 -13.56 48.47
CA GLY A 38 -7.07 -13.27 49.87
C GLY A 38 -8.11 -12.41 50.60
N GLY A 39 -8.24 -12.58 51.93
CA GLY A 39 -9.12 -11.79 52.80
C GLY A 39 -8.60 -10.38 53.15
N GLU A 40 -7.43 -9.99 52.64
CA GLU A 40 -6.80 -8.68 52.85
C GLU A 40 -7.61 -7.52 52.24
N PRO A 41 -7.48 -6.28 52.73
CA PRO A 41 -8.03 -5.12 52.05
C PRO A 41 -7.50 -4.98 50.61
N PRO A 42 -8.29 -4.48 49.65
CA PRO A 42 -7.91 -4.42 48.24
C PRO A 42 -6.66 -3.58 47.99
N ALA A 43 -6.43 -2.51 48.78
CA ALA A 43 -5.25 -1.68 48.68
C ALA A 43 -3.94 -2.42 49.02
N TRP A 44 -3.96 -3.25 50.08
CA TRP A 44 -2.80 -4.05 50.50
C TRP A 44 -2.50 -5.18 49.51
N ARG A 45 -3.55 -5.80 48.94
CA ARG A 45 -3.40 -6.78 47.85
C ARG A 45 -2.75 -6.16 46.63
N LEU A 46 -3.23 -4.99 46.19
CA LEU A 46 -2.65 -4.27 45.05
C LEU A 46 -1.18 -3.91 45.29
N LEU A 47 -0.83 -3.42 46.48
CA LEU A 47 0.55 -3.06 46.82
C LEU A 47 1.46 -4.29 46.82
N ARG A 48 1.02 -5.40 47.40
CA ARG A 48 1.76 -6.68 47.39
C ARG A 48 1.97 -7.19 45.97
N LEU A 49 0.91 -7.26 45.16
CA LEU A 49 1.00 -7.69 43.77
C LEU A 49 1.89 -6.78 42.93
N ALA A 50 1.78 -5.46 43.09
CA ALA A 50 2.62 -4.50 42.38
C ALA A 50 4.11 -4.68 42.74
N SER A 51 4.42 -4.86 44.02
CA SER A 51 5.80 -5.07 44.49
C SER A 51 6.45 -6.32 43.91
N GLN A 52 5.66 -7.37 43.61
CA GLN A 52 6.15 -8.62 43.04
C GLN A 52 6.16 -8.61 41.50
N GLN A 53 5.16 -8.01 40.86
CA GLN A 53 4.96 -8.11 39.42
C GLN A 53 5.73 -7.05 38.61
N VAL A 54 5.86 -5.84 39.15
CA VAL A 54 6.55 -4.73 38.46
C VAL A 54 8.04 -5.05 38.23
N PRO A 55 8.81 -5.55 39.21
CA PRO A 55 10.22 -5.91 38.98
C PRO A 55 10.39 -7.01 37.93
N GLY A 56 9.52 -8.03 37.94
CA GLY A 56 9.54 -9.12 36.96
C GLY A 56 9.28 -8.64 35.54
N ALA A 57 8.37 -7.69 35.36
CA ALA A 57 8.07 -7.08 34.07
C ALA A 57 9.19 -6.17 33.57
N LEU A 58 9.79 -5.37 34.44
CA LEU A 58 10.93 -4.53 34.09
C LEU A 58 12.15 -5.36 33.70
N LEU A 59 12.41 -6.45 34.46
CA LEU A 59 13.49 -7.39 34.15
C LEU A 59 13.26 -8.09 32.82
N SER A 60 12.04 -8.56 32.55
CA SER A 60 11.72 -9.21 31.27
C SER A 60 11.88 -8.24 30.09
N LEU A 61 11.42 -6.99 30.23
CA LEU A 61 11.62 -5.95 29.21
C LEU A 61 13.10 -5.63 28.98
N GLY A 62 13.88 -5.48 30.05
CA GLY A 62 15.32 -5.24 29.95
C GLY A 62 16.05 -6.40 29.27
N LEU A 63 15.74 -7.63 29.65
CA LEU A 63 16.32 -8.83 29.04
C LEU A 63 15.90 -9.00 27.58
N LEU A 64 14.65 -8.74 27.22
CA LEU A 64 14.19 -8.78 25.83
C LEU A 64 14.84 -7.67 24.99
N ALA A 65 15.06 -6.48 25.54
CA ALA A 65 15.77 -5.40 24.87
C ALA A 65 17.26 -5.72 24.64
N LEU A 66 17.91 -6.43 25.58
CA LEU A 66 19.31 -6.85 25.48
C LEU A 66 19.50 -8.08 24.58
N LEU A 67 18.62 -9.07 24.69
CA LEU A 67 18.70 -10.33 23.95
C LEU A 67 18.02 -10.27 22.58
N GLY A 68 17.20 -9.25 22.33
CA GLY A 68 16.44 -9.04 21.09
C GLY A 68 17.24 -9.28 19.80
N PRO A 69 18.44 -8.72 19.63
CA PRO A 69 19.27 -8.94 18.44
C PRO A 69 19.69 -10.40 18.24
N ARG A 70 19.90 -11.16 19.33
CA ARG A 70 20.26 -12.59 19.28
C ARG A 70 19.04 -13.48 19.09
N LEU A 71 17.92 -13.10 19.69
CA LEU A 71 16.60 -13.74 19.49
C LEU A 71 16.12 -13.63 18.04
N HIS A 72 16.52 -12.57 17.34
CA HIS A 72 16.20 -12.30 15.93
C HIS A 72 16.59 -13.44 14.97
N ARG A 73 17.61 -14.23 15.33
CA ARG A 73 18.15 -15.29 14.47
C ARG A 73 17.46 -16.65 14.63
N ARG A 74 16.49 -16.78 15.55
CA ARG A 74 15.89 -18.07 15.94
C ARG A 74 14.46 -18.22 15.43
N ARG A 75 14.14 -19.38 14.83
CA ARG A 75 12.79 -19.68 14.26
C ARG A 75 11.64 -19.73 15.28
N ARG A 76 11.93 -19.77 16.58
CA ARG A 76 10.96 -19.94 17.69
C ARG A 76 10.91 -18.72 18.63
N THR A 77 10.72 -17.52 18.07
CA THR A 77 10.75 -16.25 18.84
C THR A 77 9.66 -16.16 19.91
N VAL A 78 8.45 -16.67 19.64
CA VAL A 78 7.33 -16.69 20.60
C VAL A 78 7.69 -17.49 21.86
N LEU A 79 8.18 -18.72 21.69
CA LEU A 79 8.58 -19.59 22.82
C LEU A 79 9.76 -19.01 23.59
N ALA A 80 10.71 -18.37 22.91
CA ALA A 80 11.84 -17.75 23.56
C ALA A 80 11.44 -16.51 24.38
N THR A 81 10.51 -15.69 23.87
CA THR A 81 9.96 -14.54 24.60
C THR A 81 9.16 -14.99 25.82
N ALA A 82 8.30 -16.00 25.67
CA ALA A 82 7.58 -16.60 26.78
C ALA A 82 8.53 -17.16 27.85
N GLY A 83 9.61 -17.83 27.43
CA GLY A 83 10.66 -18.34 28.32
C GLY A 83 11.39 -17.25 29.10
N VAL A 84 11.74 -16.13 28.46
CA VAL A 84 12.36 -14.97 29.15
C VAL A 84 11.41 -14.38 30.19
N CYS A 85 10.11 -14.23 29.86
CA CYS A 85 9.12 -13.76 30.83
C CYS A 85 8.98 -14.74 32.01
N LEU A 86 8.85 -16.04 31.75
CA LEU A 86 8.75 -17.07 32.80
C LEU A 86 9.94 -17.03 33.77
N LEU A 87 11.17 -17.00 33.22
CA LEU A 87 12.39 -16.99 34.02
C LEU A 87 12.54 -15.69 34.82
N SER A 88 12.21 -14.54 34.23
CA SER A 88 12.30 -13.23 34.91
C SER A 88 11.35 -13.17 36.10
N PHE A 89 10.11 -13.62 35.94
CA PHE A 89 9.12 -13.63 37.01
C PHE A 89 9.41 -14.67 38.08
N ALA A 90 9.88 -15.86 37.71
CA ALA A 90 10.32 -16.87 38.68
C ALA A 90 11.52 -16.38 39.51
N LEU A 91 12.50 -15.71 38.87
CA LEU A 91 13.66 -15.17 39.55
C LEU A 91 13.28 -14.05 40.52
N CYS A 92 12.49 -13.07 40.07
CA CYS A 92 12.03 -11.97 40.93
C CYS A 92 11.16 -12.47 42.09
N GLY A 93 10.22 -13.41 41.83
CA GLY A 93 9.40 -14.01 42.88
C GLY A 93 10.23 -14.72 43.95
N ARG A 94 11.27 -15.48 43.54
CA ARG A 94 12.15 -16.18 44.51
C ARG A 94 13.02 -15.22 45.32
N LEU A 95 13.45 -14.11 44.71
CA LEU A 95 14.37 -13.14 45.31
C LEU A 95 13.66 -12.16 46.25
N LEU A 96 12.45 -11.71 45.89
CA LEU A 96 11.66 -10.76 46.68
C LEU A 96 10.87 -11.43 47.81
N SER A 97 10.43 -12.67 47.61
CA SER A 97 9.64 -13.42 48.60
C SER A 97 10.21 -14.83 48.79
N PRO A 98 11.36 -14.98 49.47
CA PRO A 98 12.07 -16.25 49.52
C PRO A 98 11.43 -17.33 50.42
N LEU A 99 10.52 -16.92 51.30
CA LEU A 99 9.85 -17.78 52.28
C LEU A 99 8.42 -18.14 51.89
N GLU A 100 7.85 -17.45 50.91
CA GLU A 100 6.51 -17.70 50.39
C GLU A 100 6.52 -18.81 49.32
N PRO A 101 5.44 -19.58 49.16
CA PRO A 101 5.30 -20.51 48.06
C PRO A 101 5.35 -19.76 46.72
N MET A 102 5.98 -20.38 45.72
CA MET A 102 6.14 -19.78 44.41
C MET A 102 4.76 -19.51 43.77
N PRO A 103 4.46 -18.29 43.30
CA PRO A 103 3.19 -17.95 42.66
C PRO A 103 3.15 -18.46 41.21
N TRP A 104 3.06 -19.79 41.03
CA TRP A 104 3.08 -20.44 39.72
C TRP A 104 2.02 -19.90 38.75
N GLY A 105 0.83 -19.53 39.26
CA GLY A 105 -0.22 -18.93 38.44
C GLY A 105 0.22 -17.63 37.76
N GLN A 106 0.92 -16.75 38.49
CA GLN A 106 1.41 -15.47 37.97
C GLN A 106 2.59 -15.68 37.01
N VAL A 107 3.48 -16.62 37.31
CA VAL A 107 4.61 -16.99 36.45
C VAL A 107 4.09 -17.49 35.09
N LEU A 108 3.16 -18.46 35.10
CA LEU A 108 2.57 -19.01 33.87
C LEU A 108 1.81 -17.95 33.08
N LEU A 109 1.05 -17.08 33.75
CA LEU A 109 0.35 -15.97 33.11
C LEU A 109 1.32 -15.00 32.43
N ALA A 110 2.47 -14.69 33.04
CA ALA A 110 3.47 -13.80 32.45
C ALA A 110 4.09 -14.41 31.18
N GLY A 111 4.35 -15.71 31.18
CA GLY A 111 4.79 -16.46 29.99
C GLY A 111 3.75 -16.42 28.86
N ALA A 112 2.48 -16.67 29.19
CA ALA A 112 1.39 -16.66 28.22
C ALA A 112 1.19 -15.27 27.59
N VAL A 113 1.16 -14.21 28.41
CA VAL A 113 1.03 -12.82 27.95
C VAL A 113 2.21 -12.42 27.06
N GLY A 114 3.45 -12.74 27.48
CA GLY A 114 4.65 -12.46 26.67
C GLY A 114 4.63 -13.18 25.31
N GLY A 115 4.22 -14.45 25.30
CA GLY A 115 4.06 -15.23 24.06
C GLY A 115 2.98 -14.68 23.13
N LEU A 116 1.79 -14.38 23.66
CA LEU A 116 0.68 -13.81 22.90
C LEU A 116 1.01 -12.43 22.33
N MET A 117 1.67 -11.58 23.12
CA MET A 117 2.13 -10.26 22.67
C MET A 117 3.14 -10.38 21.53
N GLN A 118 4.12 -11.28 21.65
CA GLN A 118 5.07 -11.56 20.57
C GLN A 118 4.36 -12.10 19.32
N HIS A 119 3.36 -12.96 19.48
CA HIS A 119 2.57 -13.48 18.37
C HIS A 119 1.77 -12.37 17.68
N TYR A 120 1.11 -11.50 18.44
CA TYR A 120 0.39 -10.33 17.93
C TYR A 120 1.31 -9.40 17.15
N LEU A 121 2.50 -9.09 17.69
CA LEU A 121 3.46 -8.22 17.01
C LEU A 121 4.00 -8.86 15.72
N ASN A 122 4.18 -10.18 15.68
CA ASN A 122 4.54 -10.90 14.45
C ASN A 122 3.42 -10.82 13.39
N LEU A 123 2.15 -11.00 13.79
CA LEU A 123 1.01 -10.86 12.88
C LEU A 123 0.91 -9.44 12.33
N ARG A 124 1.07 -8.43 13.19
CA ARG A 124 1.04 -7.02 12.79
C ARG A 124 2.19 -6.67 11.85
N ALA A 125 3.40 -7.16 12.11
CA ALA A 125 4.55 -6.96 11.22
C ALA A 125 4.34 -7.59 9.84
N ARG A 126 3.67 -8.75 9.77
CA ARG A 126 3.29 -9.39 8.49
C ARG A 126 2.24 -8.57 7.74
N ALA A 127 1.23 -8.08 8.45
CA ALA A 127 0.15 -7.27 7.87
C ALA A 127 0.62 -5.91 7.33
N LEU A 128 1.70 -5.37 7.87
CA LEU A 128 2.32 -4.09 7.46
C LEU A 128 3.62 -4.30 6.67
N SER A 129 3.90 -5.52 6.21
CA SER A 129 5.16 -5.78 5.50
C SER A 129 5.18 -5.03 4.17
N PRO A 130 6.32 -4.43 3.77
CA PRO A 130 6.46 -3.76 2.48
C PRO A 130 6.16 -4.70 1.31
N ALA A 131 6.36 -6.02 1.49
CA ALA A 131 5.98 -7.05 0.54
C ALA A 131 4.47 -7.10 0.26
N LEU A 132 3.62 -6.74 1.23
CA LEU A 132 2.18 -6.63 0.99
C LEU A 132 1.85 -5.42 0.13
N SER A 133 2.50 -4.27 0.39
CA SER A 133 2.35 -3.07 -0.44
C SER A 133 2.86 -3.29 -1.86
N GLU A 134 4.01 -3.94 -2.01
CA GLU A 134 4.58 -4.33 -3.30
C GLU A 134 3.68 -5.34 -4.05
N ALA A 135 3.18 -6.37 -3.37
CA ALA A 135 2.23 -7.31 -3.94
C ALA A 135 0.91 -6.65 -4.34
N ARG A 136 0.43 -5.65 -3.58
CA ARG A 136 -0.72 -4.83 -3.95
C ARG A 136 -0.42 -4.01 -5.20
N LEU A 137 0.74 -3.34 -5.29
CA LEU A 137 1.16 -2.60 -6.48
C LEU A 137 1.21 -3.51 -7.72
N ILE A 138 1.80 -4.70 -7.61
CA ILE A 138 1.83 -5.71 -8.68
C ILE A 138 0.41 -6.11 -9.09
N ALA A 139 -0.46 -6.43 -8.13
CA ALA A 139 -1.85 -6.82 -8.42
C ALA A 139 -2.66 -5.69 -9.08
N LEU A 140 -2.39 -4.43 -8.70
CA LEU A 140 -3.01 -3.25 -9.30
C LEU A 140 -2.51 -2.97 -10.72
N GLN A 141 -1.27 -3.35 -11.05
CA GLN A 141 -0.70 -3.18 -12.39
C GLN A 141 -1.08 -4.30 -13.36
N ALA A 142 -1.24 -5.53 -12.88
CA ALA A 142 -1.50 -6.71 -13.70
C ALA A 142 -2.96 -6.85 -14.21
N ARG A 143 -3.81 -5.83 -14.03
CA ARG A 143 -5.23 -5.94 -14.39
C ARG A 143 -5.45 -5.66 -15.88
N ILE A 144 -5.35 -6.70 -16.69
CA ILE A 144 -5.77 -6.66 -18.09
C ILE A 144 -7.30 -6.50 -18.15
N ARG A 145 -7.81 -5.54 -18.92
CA ARG A 145 -9.24 -5.44 -19.25
C ARG A 145 -9.57 -6.42 -20.39
N PRO A 146 -10.30 -7.53 -20.15
CA PRO A 146 -10.55 -8.53 -21.18
C PRO A 146 -11.31 -7.93 -22.37
N HIS A 147 -12.25 -7.01 -22.12
CA HIS A 147 -13.04 -6.39 -23.18
C HIS A 147 -12.21 -5.54 -24.14
N PHE A 148 -11.29 -4.72 -23.62
CA PHE A 148 -10.36 -3.94 -24.44
C PHE A 148 -9.53 -4.86 -25.35
N LEU A 149 -9.00 -5.95 -24.80
CA LEU A 149 -8.23 -6.93 -25.56
C LEU A 149 -9.04 -7.55 -26.70
N PHE A 150 -10.25 -8.06 -26.40
CA PHE A 150 -11.11 -8.65 -27.44
C PHE A 150 -11.49 -7.64 -28.52
N ASN A 151 -11.84 -6.41 -28.13
CA ASN A 151 -12.21 -5.37 -29.09
C ASN A 151 -11.03 -4.97 -29.99
N SER A 152 -9.83 -4.85 -29.41
CA SER A 152 -8.62 -4.48 -30.15
C SER A 152 -8.22 -5.55 -31.16
N LEU A 153 -8.29 -6.82 -30.75
CA LEU A 153 -8.03 -7.96 -31.65
C LEU A 153 -9.07 -8.03 -32.77
N ASN A 154 -10.35 -7.86 -32.47
CA ASN A 154 -11.40 -7.87 -33.49
C ASN A 154 -11.24 -6.71 -34.49
N ALA A 155 -10.86 -5.52 -34.01
CA ALA A 155 -10.55 -4.38 -34.86
C ALA A 155 -9.35 -4.69 -35.77
N ALA A 156 -8.26 -5.25 -35.22
CA ALA A 156 -7.11 -5.67 -36.01
C ALA A 156 -7.50 -6.72 -37.08
N ILE A 157 -8.25 -7.76 -36.70
CA ILE A 157 -8.71 -8.83 -37.62
C ILE A 157 -9.52 -8.23 -38.78
N ALA A 158 -10.44 -7.31 -38.49
CA ALA A 158 -11.24 -6.64 -39.52
C ALA A 158 -10.40 -5.77 -40.47
N LEU A 159 -9.23 -5.31 -40.03
CA LEU A 159 -8.32 -4.47 -40.81
C LEU A 159 -7.27 -5.24 -41.63
N ILE A 160 -7.01 -6.52 -41.34
CA ILE A 160 -5.95 -7.32 -41.99
C ILE A 160 -6.03 -7.24 -43.53
N SER A 161 -7.22 -7.40 -44.10
CA SER A 161 -7.43 -7.37 -45.55
C SER A 161 -7.53 -5.95 -46.13
N PRO A 162 -8.37 -5.04 -45.58
CA PRO A 162 -8.54 -3.72 -46.19
C PRO A 162 -7.40 -2.73 -45.91
N GLN A 163 -6.74 -2.80 -44.75
CA GLN A 163 -5.72 -1.82 -44.29
C GLN A 163 -4.66 -2.52 -43.41
N PRO A 164 -3.77 -3.35 -44.00
CA PRO A 164 -2.80 -4.17 -43.27
C PRO A 164 -1.90 -3.33 -42.35
N ASP A 165 -1.40 -2.19 -42.81
CA ASP A 165 -0.53 -1.30 -42.02
C ASP A 165 -1.21 -0.82 -40.71
N LYS A 166 -2.52 -0.57 -40.75
CA LYS A 166 -3.27 -0.19 -39.53
C LYS A 166 -3.50 -1.39 -38.62
N ALA A 167 -3.69 -2.59 -39.16
CA ALA A 167 -3.79 -3.80 -38.36
C ALA A 167 -2.47 -4.08 -37.63
N GLU A 168 -1.35 -3.94 -38.33
CA GLU A 168 0.00 -4.08 -37.76
C GLU A 168 0.23 -3.06 -36.63
N MET A 169 -0.03 -1.77 -36.88
CA MET A 169 0.06 -0.72 -35.85
C MET A 169 -0.77 -1.05 -34.60
N VAL A 170 -2.01 -1.56 -34.77
CA VAL A 170 -2.85 -1.95 -33.61
C VAL A 170 -2.20 -3.09 -32.83
N LEU A 171 -1.67 -4.11 -33.51
CA LEU A 171 -1.03 -5.26 -32.85
C LEU A 171 0.29 -4.89 -32.17
N GLU A 172 1.10 -4.05 -32.78
CA GLU A 172 2.35 -3.53 -32.20
C GLU A 172 2.07 -2.70 -30.94
N ASN A 173 1.17 -1.71 -31.04
CA ASN A 173 0.76 -0.90 -29.90
C ASN A 173 0.19 -1.77 -28.77
N LEU A 174 -0.60 -2.79 -29.11
CA LEU A 174 -1.15 -3.72 -28.13
C LEU A 174 -0.04 -4.52 -27.43
N ALA A 175 0.96 -5.00 -28.18
CA ALA A 175 2.11 -5.72 -27.62
C ALA A 175 2.95 -4.83 -26.69
N ASP A 176 3.18 -3.57 -27.06
CA ASP A 176 3.95 -2.63 -26.24
C ASP A 176 3.21 -2.19 -24.97
N LEU A 177 1.88 -2.02 -25.04
CA LEU A 177 1.04 -1.79 -23.86
C LEU A 177 1.13 -2.98 -22.88
N PHE A 178 1.05 -4.22 -23.38
CA PHE A 178 1.21 -5.39 -22.53
C PHE A 178 2.60 -5.51 -21.93
N ARG A 179 3.64 -5.23 -22.72
CA ARG A 179 5.01 -5.22 -22.24
C ARG A 179 5.18 -4.21 -21.10
N ALA A 180 4.56 -3.04 -21.20
CA ALA A 180 4.58 -2.04 -20.14
C ALA A 180 3.79 -2.47 -18.88
N GLN A 181 2.66 -3.16 -19.04
CA GLN A 181 1.89 -3.70 -17.91
C GLN A 181 2.59 -4.85 -17.17
N LEU A 182 3.43 -5.62 -17.86
CA LEU A 182 4.22 -6.70 -17.30
C LEU A 182 5.61 -6.26 -16.81
N ALA A 183 5.99 -5.00 -17.00
CA ALA A 183 7.24 -4.46 -16.52
C ALA A 183 7.27 -4.35 -14.99
N ASP A 184 8.47 -4.30 -14.41
CA ASP A 184 8.66 -4.22 -12.96
C ASP A 184 7.96 -2.96 -12.37
N PRO A 185 7.01 -3.12 -11.43
CA PRO A 185 6.33 -2.03 -10.73
C PRO A 185 7.26 -1.02 -10.09
N ALA A 186 8.46 -1.44 -9.68
CA ALA A 186 9.43 -0.62 -9.00
C ALA A 186 10.24 0.27 -9.95
N ARG A 187 10.12 0.07 -11.27
CA ARG A 187 10.82 0.87 -12.28
C ARG A 187 10.10 2.22 -12.43
N GLN A 188 10.82 3.30 -12.11
CA GLN A 188 10.33 4.67 -12.33
C GLN A 188 10.07 4.91 -13.82
N SER A 189 8.92 5.53 -14.12
CA SER A 189 8.52 5.97 -15.45
C SER A 189 8.83 7.45 -15.64
N THR A 190 8.66 7.95 -16.86
CA THR A 190 8.77 9.37 -17.19
C THR A 190 7.46 9.88 -17.79
N LEU A 191 7.22 11.18 -17.73
CA LEU A 191 6.09 11.80 -18.43
C LEU A 191 6.05 11.45 -19.91
N GLY A 192 7.21 11.43 -20.58
CA GLY A 192 7.32 11.01 -21.98
C GLY A 192 6.82 9.58 -22.19
N ARG A 193 7.24 8.63 -21.33
CA ARG A 193 6.81 7.23 -21.44
C ARG A 193 5.31 7.06 -21.13
N GLU A 194 4.80 7.77 -20.14
CA GLU A 194 3.37 7.74 -19.81
C GLU A 194 2.50 8.31 -20.95
N ILE A 195 2.95 9.39 -21.61
CA ILE A 195 2.29 9.96 -22.79
C ILE A 195 2.31 8.97 -23.96
N GLU A 196 3.44 8.32 -24.19
CA GLU A 196 3.59 7.32 -25.25
C GLU A 196 2.59 6.17 -25.06
N LEU A 197 2.53 5.59 -23.85
CA LEU A 197 1.58 4.52 -23.52
C LEU A 197 0.12 4.96 -23.66
N ALA A 198 -0.23 6.15 -23.16
CA ALA A 198 -1.57 6.68 -23.31
C ALA A 198 -1.92 6.96 -24.80
N SER A 199 -0.94 7.39 -25.60
CA SER A 199 -1.10 7.61 -27.04
C SER A 199 -1.32 6.30 -27.80
N MET A 200 -0.55 5.25 -27.50
CA MET A 200 -0.74 3.91 -28.06
C MET A 200 -2.14 3.37 -27.77
N TYR A 201 -2.60 3.51 -26.51
CA TYR A 201 -3.95 3.11 -26.11
C TYR A 201 -5.02 3.88 -26.90
N LEU A 202 -4.92 5.21 -26.96
CA LEU A 202 -5.89 6.05 -27.65
C LEU A 202 -5.87 5.81 -29.18
N ALA A 203 -4.73 5.47 -29.77
CA ALA A 203 -4.64 5.11 -31.18
C ALA A 203 -5.39 3.81 -31.51
N ILE A 204 -5.29 2.80 -30.65
CA ILE A 204 -6.07 1.56 -30.79
C ILE A 204 -7.57 1.86 -30.68
N GLU A 205 -7.96 2.66 -29.69
CA GLU A 205 -9.35 3.07 -29.49
C GLU A 205 -9.90 3.91 -30.65
N ALA A 206 -9.07 4.78 -31.24
CA ALA A 206 -9.44 5.59 -32.39
C ALA A 206 -9.76 4.76 -33.63
N VAL A 207 -9.12 3.61 -33.82
CA VAL A 207 -9.46 2.67 -34.90
C VAL A 207 -10.89 2.16 -34.74
N ARG A 208 -11.32 1.87 -33.51
CA ARG A 208 -12.66 1.35 -33.22
C ARG A 208 -13.74 2.43 -33.23
N LEU A 209 -13.44 3.58 -32.63
CA LEU A 209 -14.40 4.67 -32.45
C LEU A 209 -14.45 5.62 -33.67
N GLY A 210 -13.45 5.58 -34.54
CA GLY A 210 -13.37 6.43 -35.72
C GLY A 210 -13.44 7.91 -35.35
N ALA A 211 -14.24 8.67 -36.09
CA ALA A 211 -14.40 10.12 -35.90
C ALA A 211 -15.02 10.52 -34.55
N ARG A 212 -15.58 9.57 -33.79
CA ARG A 212 -16.17 9.83 -32.46
C ARG A 212 -15.11 10.09 -31.38
N LEU A 213 -13.88 9.63 -31.57
CA LEU A 213 -12.79 9.89 -30.63
C LEU A 213 -11.87 10.96 -31.18
N GLN A 214 -11.87 12.12 -30.54
CA GLN A 214 -10.89 13.19 -30.78
C GLN A 214 -9.98 13.32 -29.57
N VAL A 215 -8.69 13.56 -29.81
CA VAL A 215 -7.69 13.69 -28.74
C VAL A 215 -6.87 14.95 -28.99
N SER A 216 -6.75 15.80 -27.97
CA SER A 216 -5.83 16.93 -27.99
C SER A 216 -4.82 16.85 -26.86
N TRP A 217 -3.57 17.14 -27.21
CA TRP A 217 -2.42 17.10 -26.31
C TRP A 217 -1.86 18.51 -26.14
N ASP A 218 -1.70 18.93 -24.90
CA ASP A 218 -1.13 20.22 -24.53
C ASP A 218 -0.05 20.02 -23.45
N VAL A 219 1.13 19.63 -23.91
CA VAL A 219 2.25 19.21 -23.07
C VAL A 219 3.31 20.31 -23.07
N GLN A 220 3.38 21.05 -21.96
CA GLN A 220 4.41 22.08 -21.73
C GLN A 220 5.38 21.71 -20.60
N ALA A 221 5.13 20.59 -19.91
CA ALA A 221 6.02 20.08 -18.89
C ALA A 221 7.20 19.30 -19.52
N PRO A 222 8.37 19.26 -18.85
CA PRO A 222 9.50 18.44 -19.28
C PRO A 222 9.15 16.95 -19.33
N LEU A 223 9.44 16.28 -20.45
CA LEU A 223 9.13 14.86 -20.66
C LEU A 223 9.94 13.91 -19.76
N ASP A 224 11.04 14.39 -19.19
CA ASP A 224 11.88 13.67 -18.25
C ASP A 224 11.34 13.69 -16.81
N ALA A 225 10.19 14.32 -16.55
CA ALA A 225 9.57 14.32 -15.23
C ALA A 225 9.31 12.88 -14.75
N ALA A 226 9.82 12.54 -13.57
CA ALA A 226 9.64 11.23 -12.95
C ALA A 226 8.18 11.02 -12.56
N LEU A 227 7.62 9.89 -12.97
CA LEU A 227 6.27 9.47 -12.66
C LEU A 227 6.24 8.02 -12.17
N PRO A 228 5.27 7.66 -11.31
CA PRO A 228 4.91 6.27 -11.12
C PRO A 228 4.47 5.68 -12.48
N PRO A 229 4.79 4.41 -12.76
CA PRO A 229 4.34 3.77 -14.00
C PRO A 229 2.81 3.66 -14.05
N LEU A 230 2.27 3.78 -15.26
CA LEU A 230 0.86 3.57 -15.60
C LEU A 230 -0.10 4.50 -14.82
N ILE A 231 0.19 5.80 -14.84
CA ILE A 231 -0.68 6.86 -14.31
C ILE A 231 -1.58 7.44 -15.41
N LEU A 232 -1.03 7.72 -16.60
CA LEU A 232 -1.83 8.35 -17.67
C LEU A 232 -2.72 7.36 -18.42
N GLN A 233 -2.25 6.14 -18.65
CA GLN A 233 -3.02 5.12 -19.36
C GLN A 233 -4.38 4.83 -18.69
N PRO A 234 -4.48 4.53 -17.37
CA PRO A 234 -5.77 4.25 -16.74
C PRO A 234 -6.75 5.43 -16.78
N LEU A 235 -6.21 6.65 -16.78
CA LEU A 235 -7.00 7.86 -16.93
C LEU A 235 -7.55 8.01 -18.35
N ALA A 236 -6.73 7.73 -19.37
CA ALA A 236 -7.19 7.69 -20.76
C ALA A 236 -8.27 6.59 -20.96
N GLU A 237 -8.07 5.42 -20.36
CA GLU A 237 -9.06 4.34 -20.34
C GLU A 237 -10.38 4.77 -19.69
N ASN A 238 -10.31 5.51 -18.58
CA ASN A 238 -11.49 6.06 -17.90
C ASN A 238 -12.23 7.06 -18.81
N ALA A 239 -11.49 7.96 -19.45
CA ALA A 239 -12.03 8.98 -20.34
C ALA A 239 -12.74 8.41 -21.58
N VAL A 240 -12.20 7.33 -22.18
CA VAL A 240 -12.84 6.64 -23.31
C VAL A 240 -14.11 5.92 -22.84
N PHE A 241 -14.02 5.06 -21.82
CA PHE A 241 -15.12 4.20 -21.42
C PHE A 241 -16.28 4.96 -20.75
N HIS A 242 -15.98 5.91 -19.88
CA HIS A 242 -17.00 6.67 -19.16
C HIS A 242 -17.43 7.96 -19.88
N GLY A 243 -16.64 8.44 -20.84
CA GLY A 243 -16.97 9.61 -21.65
C GLY A 243 -17.41 9.23 -23.05
N ILE A 244 -16.43 8.95 -23.91
CA ILE A 244 -16.63 8.85 -25.36
C ILE A 244 -17.57 7.72 -25.78
N GLU A 245 -17.42 6.52 -25.19
CA GLU A 245 -18.28 5.38 -25.54
C GLU A 245 -19.76 5.63 -25.21
N ARG A 246 -20.03 6.38 -24.13
CA ARG A 246 -21.39 6.67 -23.64
C ARG A 246 -22.09 7.80 -24.39
N LEU A 247 -21.36 8.56 -25.22
CA LEU A 247 -21.89 9.67 -25.98
C LEU A 247 -22.07 9.25 -27.44
N PRO A 248 -23.30 9.23 -27.99
CA PRO A 248 -23.54 8.83 -29.38
C PRO A 248 -22.66 9.57 -30.38
N ASP A 249 -22.53 10.89 -30.21
CA ASP A 249 -21.71 11.75 -31.07
C ASP A 249 -20.21 11.71 -30.74
N GLY A 250 -19.83 11.01 -29.67
CA GLY A 250 -18.45 10.94 -29.17
C GLY A 250 -18.01 12.25 -28.54
N GLY A 251 -16.74 12.62 -28.77
CA GLY A 251 -16.20 13.91 -28.39
C GLY A 251 -14.69 13.93 -28.21
N GLU A 252 -14.22 14.95 -27.49
CA GLU A 252 -12.79 15.26 -27.36
C GLU A 252 -12.25 14.96 -25.96
N ILE A 253 -11.21 14.12 -25.88
CA ILE A 253 -10.36 13.96 -24.70
C ILE A 253 -9.23 14.99 -24.78
N ARG A 254 -9.12 15.86 -23.77
CA ARG A 254 -8.00 16.81 -23.65
C ARG A 254 -7.04 16.36 -22.57
N ILE A 255 -5.77 16.24 -22.91
CA ILE A 255 -4.70 15.85 -21.99
C ILE A 255 -3.70 16.99 -21.92
N GLN A 256 -3.49 17.52 -20.72
CA GLN A 256 -2.60 18.64 -20.46
C GLN A 256 -1.55 18.26 -19.43
N ALA A 257 -0.32 18.69 -19.66
CA ALA A 257 0.76 18.58 -18.69
C ALA A 257 1.44 19.95 -18.55
N ARG A 258 1.39 20.51 -17.34
CA ARG A 258 1.94 21.82 -17.00
C ARG A 258 2.92 21.68 -15.86
N ARG A 259 4.02 22.43 -15.91
CA ARG A 259 4.93 22.59 -14.79
C ARG A 259 4.79 24.00 -14.24
N HIS A 260 4.53 24.10 -12.94
CA HIS A 260 4.55 25.35 -12.19
C HIS A 260 5.62 25.22 -11.10
N GLU A 261 6.75 25.90 -11.26
CA GLU A 261 7.89 25.85 -10.34
C GLU A 261 8.38 24.41 -10.04
N GLN A 262 8.04 23.91 -8.84
CA GLN A 262 8.38 22.58 -8.32
C GLN A 262 7.20 21.59 -8.39
N GLN A 263 6.10 21.95 -9.03
CA GLN A 263 4.93 21.08 -9.18
C GLN A 263 4.66 20.74 -10.65
N LEU A 264 4.33 19.48 -10.88
CA LEU A 264 3.78 18.98 -12.13
C LEU A 264 2.27 18.82 -11.95
N GLU A 265 1.49 19.42 -12.85
CA GLU A 265 0.04 19.23 -12.94
C GLU A 265 -0.29 18.48 -14.22
N LEU A 266 -0.94 17.33 -14.08
CA LEU A 266 -1.50 16.54 -15.17
C LEU A 266 -3.02 16.67 -15.12
N THR A 267 -3.62 17.10 -16.23
CA THR A 267 -5.08 17.23 -16.32
C THR A 267 -5.57 16.43 -17.52
N ILE A 268 -6.54 15.54 -17.28
CA ILE A 268 -7.32 14.90 -18.33
C ILE A 268 -8.76 15.37 -18.22
N SER A 269 -9.39 15.67 -19.35
CA SER A 269 -10.82 15.97 -19.39
C SER A 269 -11.51 15.28 -20.55
N ASN A 270 -12.72 14.82 -20.32
CA ASN A 270 -13.59 14.21 -21.32
C ASN A 270 -15.01 14.75 -21.18
N PRO A 271 -15.79 14.80 -22.26
CA PRO A 271 -17.21 15.08 -22.16
C PRO A 271 -17.92 13.98 -21.36
N VAL A 272 -19.03 14.34 -20.72
CA VAL A 272 -19.93 13.41 -20.04
C VAL A 272 -21.38 13.77 -20.38
N ASN A 273 -22.25 12.76 -20.39
CA ASN A 273 -23.67 13.01 -20.57
C ASN A 273 -24.22 13.72 -19.30
N PRO A 274 -24.88 14.89 -19.43
CA PRO A 274 -25.45 15.63 -18.29
C PRO A 274 -26.66 14.96 -17.64
N GLU A 275 -27.26 13.93 -18.25
CA GLU A 275 -28.31 13.16 -17.56
C GLU A 275 -27.76 12.38 -16.35
N PRO A 276 -28.52 12.28 -15.24
CA PRO A 276 -28.07 11.64 -14.01
C PRO A 276 -28.08 10.12 -14.15
N ALA A 277 -27.19 9.58 -14.98
CA ALA A 277 -26.84 8.17 -14.91
C ALA A 277 -25.97 7.98 -13.66
N ALA A 278 -26.65 7.65 -12.55
CA ALA A 278 -26.13 7.25 -11.25
C ALA A 278 -24.62 6.96 -11.27
N ALA A 279 -23.86 7.76 -10.53
CA ALA A 279 -22.40 7.66 -10.39
C ALA A 279 -22.00 6.19 -10.30
N THR A 280 -21.50 5.64 -11.42
CA THR A 280 -21.36 4.19 -11.54
C THR A 280 -20.25 3.75 -10.59
N PRO A 281 -20.43 2.75 -9.71
CA PRO A 281 -19.45 2.37 -8.69
C PRO A 281 -18.03 2.12 -9.22
N GLY A 282 -17.90 1.71 -10.49
CA GLY A 282 -16.62 1.47 -11.16
C GLY A 282 -15.75 2.71 -11.40
N HIS A 283 -16.35 3.90 -11.48
CA HIS A 283 -15.61 5.15 -11.71
C HIS A 283 -14.78 5.55 -10.49
N HIS A 284 -15.34 5.37 -9.29
CA HIS A 284 -14.64 5.61 -8.02
C HIS A 284 -13.48 4.62 -7.82
N MET A 285 -13.71 3.32 -8.05
CA MET A 285 -12.67 2.31 -7.85
C MET A 285 -11.38 2.54 -8.67
N ALA A 286 -11.48 3.03 -9.91
CA ALA A 286 -10.30 3.29 -10.74
C ALA A 286 -9.49 4.50 -10.24
N LEU A 287 -10.18 5.55 -9.78
CA LEU A 287 -9.55 6.74 -9.23
C LEU A 287 -8.99 6.49 -7.82
N ASP A 288 -9.69 5.69 -7.00
CA ASP A 288 -9.25 5.29 -5.67
C ASP A 288 -7.93 4.49 -5.75
N ASN A 289 -7.83 3.55 -6.69
CA ASN A 289 -6.60 2.79 -6.94
C ASN A 289 -5.44 3.69 -7.38
N LEU A 290 -5.74 4.74 -8.15
CA LEU A 290 -4.72 5.69 -8.60
C LEU A 290 -4.29 6.63 -7.46
N ALA A 291 -5.21 7.01 -6.58
CA ALA A 291 -4.92 7.76 -5.36
C ALA A 291 -4.04 6.95 -4.40
N GLU A 292 -4.37 5.68 -4.11
CA GLU A 292 -3.54 4.80 -3.27
C GLU A 292 -2.13 4.63 -3.86
N ARG A 293 -2.01 4.55 -5.20
CA ARG A 293 -0.70 4.49 -5.87
C ARG A 293 0.10 5.78 -5.70
N LEU A 294 -0.53 6.95 -5.83
CA LEU A 294 0.13 8.23 -5.63
C LEU A 294 0.63 8.38 -4.19
N GLU A 295 -0.17 7.96 -3.21
CA GLU A 295 0.20 7.94 -1.80
C GLU A 295 1.42 7.02 -1.54
N LEU A 296 1.46 5.83 -2.16
CA LEU A 296 2.61 4.93 -2.03
C LEU A 296 3.92 5.49 -2.60
N TYR A 297 3.85 6.36 -3.63
CA TYR A 297 5.03 6.90 -4.31
C TYR A 297 5.49 8.27 -3.80
N PHE A 298 4.55 9.11 -3.37
CA PHE A 298 4.81 10.50 -2.99
C PHE A 298 4.29 10.86 -1.60
N ASP A 299 3.76 9.90 -0.83
CA ASP A 299 3.16 10.13 0.47
C ASP A 299 2.11 11.27 0.37
N ALA A 300 2.15 12.26 1.25
CA ALA A 300 1.25 13.41 1.21
C ALA A 300 1.61 14.51 0.16
N GLU A 301 2.68 14.35 -0.63
CA GLU A 301 3.12 15.37 -1.60
C GLU A 301 2.34 15.33 -2.94
N ALA A 302 1.58 14.27 -3.20
CA ALA A 302 0.75 14.15 -4.40
C ALA A 302 -0.75 14.22 -4.06
N SER A 303 -1.55 14.74 -4.99
CA SER A 303 -3.01 14.77 -4.87
C SER A 303 -3.69 14.43 -6.19
N LEU A 304 -4.81 13.74 -6.08
CA LEU A 304 -5.74 13.49 -7.18
C LEU A 304 -7.08 14.13 -6.84
N ASN A 305 -7.59 14.94 -7.75
CA ASN A 305 -8.93 15.52 -7.65
C ASN A 305 -9.67 15.26 -8.95
N ALA A 306 -10.90 14.76 -8.84
CA ALA A 306 -11.77 14.57 -10.00
C ALA A 306 -13.09 15.28 -9.74
N ARG A 307 -13.58 16.01 -10.75
CA ARG A 307 -14.79 16.81 -10.62
C ARG A 307 -15.55 16.88 -11.94
N LEU A 308 -16.85 17.11 -11.82
CA LEU A 308 -17.67 17.55 -12.93
C LEU A 308 -17.52 19.08 -13.08
N ASP A 309 -17.16 19.55 -14.26
CA ASP A 309 -16.99 20.95 -14.62
C ASP A 309 -17.86 21.24 -15.87
N GLY A 310 -19.11 21.63 -15.62
CA GLY A 310 -20.14 21.71 -16.66
C GLY A 310 -20.41 20.35 -17.30
N GLU A 311 -20.24 20.25 -18.62
CA GLU A 311 -20.43 19.03 -19.41
C GLU A 311 -19.16 18.18 -19.53
N ARG A 312 -18.12 18.50 -18.76
CA ARG A 312 -16.84 17.78 -18.79
C ARG A 312 -16.52 17.18 -17.44
N PHE A 313 -16.08 15.93 -17.46
CA PHE A 313 -15.42 15.31 -16.34
C PHE A 313 -13.93 15.65 -16.40
N VAL A 314 -13.38 16.21 -15.31
CA VAL A 314 -11.99 16.67 -15.24
C VAL A 314 -11.28 15.95 -14.10
N THR A 315 -10.22 15.21 -14.42
CA THR A 315 -9.31 14.62 -13.43
C THR A 315 -7.99 15.37 -13.46
N ARG A 316 -7.56 15.83 -12.28
CA ARG A 316 -6.33 16.59 -12.08
C ARG A 316 -5.45 15.89 -11.05
N ILE A 317 -4.21 15.62 -11.45
CA ILE A 317 -3.15 15.12 -10.59
C ILE A 317 -2.14 16.23 -10.38
N ARG A 318 -1.75 16.47 -9.13
CA ARG A 318 -0.62 17.33 -8.76
C ARG A 318 0.41 16.51 -8.02
N LEU A 319 1.66 16.63 -8.43
CA LEU A 319 2.78 15.91 -7.82
C LEU A 319 4.06 16.76 -7.90
N PRO A 320 5.05 16.53 -7.03
CA PRO A 320 6.31 17.26 -7.07
C PRO A 320 7.07 16.94 -8.36
N TYR A 321 7.54 17.97 -9.07
CA TYR A 321 8.40 17.79 -10.23
C TYR A 321 9.80 17.33 -9.78
N ARG A 322 10.18 16.13 -10.21
CA ARG A 322 11.53 15.58 -10.04
C ARG A 322 11.99 15.09 -11.41
N PRO A 323 13.17 15.46 -11.92
CA PRO A 323 13.70 14.85 -13.14
C PRO A 323 14.01 13.38 -12.86
N ALA A 324 13.65 12.50 -13.78
CA ALA A 324 13.98 11.08 -13.66
C ALA A 324 15.51 10.92 -13.74
N PRO A 325 16.12 10.09 -12.88
CA PRO A 325 17.54 9.79 -13.00
C PRO A 325 17.82 9.21 -14.40
N ALA A 326 18.85 9.72 -15.07
CA ALA A 326 19.23 9.25 -16.40
C ALA A 326 19.38 7.72 -16.38
N GLN A 327 18.49 7.02 -17.09
CA GLN A 327 18.55 5.56 -17.18
C GLN A 327 19.84 5.21 -17.93
N GLN A 328 20.80 4.56 -17.25
CA GLN A 328 21.91 3.92 -17.94
C GLN A 328 21.32 2.84 -18.86
N PRO A 329 21.64 2.84 -20.17
CA PRO A 329 21.19 1.79 -21.06
C PRO A 329 21.78 0.45 -20.59
N GLY A 330 20.89 -0.52 -20.35
CA GLY A 330 21.25 -1.92 -20.12
C GLY A 330 21.50 -2.66 -21.42
#